data_AF-A0A484MBH7-F1
#
_entry.id   AF-A0A484MBH7-F1
#
_cell.length_a   1.000
_cell.length_b   1.000
_cell.length_c   1.000
_cell.angle_alpha   90.00
_cell.angle_beta   90.00
_cell.angle_gamma   90.00
#
_symmetry.space_group_name_H-M   'P 1'
#
loop_
_entity.id
_entity.type
_entity.pdbx_description
1 polymer ?
#
loop_
_entity_poly.entity_id
_entity_poly.type
_entity_poly.pdbx_seq_one_letter_code
_entity_poly.pdbx_strand_id
1 'polypeptide(L)'
;MSTSADKKQEAIERFGVDSFLISCDLEQMQATKSTLDGIIDTVSAVHPLMPLLSLLKTNGKLVLLGLPEKPLDLSAFPLIMGM
;
A
#
# COMPACT_ATOMS: atom_id res chain seq x y z
N MET A 1 -3.34 -6.13 -0.76
CA MET A 1 -3.99 -5.26 0.26
C MET A 1 -5.35 -4.82 -0.27
N SER A 2 -6.35 -4.62 0.58
CA SER A 2 -7.70 -4.16 0.20
C SER A 2 -8.31 -3.28 1.29
N THR A 3 -9.25 -2.40 0.95
CA THR A 3 -10.09 -1.70 1.92
C THR A 3 -11.20 -2.60 2.50
N SER A 4 -11.62 -3.63 1.75
CA SER A 4 -12.69 -4.56 2.13
C SER A 4 -12.15 -5.93 2.49
N ALA A 5 -12.65 -6.50 3.60
CA ALA A 5 -12.30 -7.82 4.08
C ALA A 5 -12.81 -8.96 3.16
N ASP A 6 -13.90 -8.74 2.43
CA ASP A 6 -14.55 -9.76 1.59
C ASP A 6 -13.62 -10.30 0.49
N LYS A 7 -12.64 -9.50 0.06
CA LYS A 7 -11.65 -9.91 -0.94
C LYS A 7 -10.55 -10.83 -0.39
N LYS A 8 -10.50 -11.05 0.93
CA LYS A 8 -9.48 -11.86 1.59
C LYS A 8 -9.54 -13.32 1.15
N GLN A 9 -10.75 -13.90 1.12
CA GLN A 9 -10.92 -15.31 0.77
C GLN A 9 -10.48 -15.56 -0.67
N GLU A 10 -10.95 -14.72 -1.61
CA GLU A 10 -10.55 -14.81 -3.02
C GLU A 10 -9.03 -14.61 -3.18
N ALA A 11 -8.43 -13.64 -2.47
CA ALA A 11 -6.98 -13.42 -2.51
C ALA A 11 -6.18 -14.68 -2.12
N ILE A 12 -6.61 -15.37 -1.07
CA ILE A 12 -5.91 -16.57 -0.58
C ILE A 12 -6.17 -17.76 -1.50
N GLU A 13 -7.44 -18.06 -1.81
CA GLU A 13 -7.81 -19.28 -2.53
C GLU A 13 -7.50 -19.21 -4.03
N ARG A 14 -7.76 -18.06 -4.65
CA ARG A 14 -7.64 -17.91 -6.11
C ARG A 14 -6.27 -17.42 -6.54
N PHE A 15 -5.69 -16.51 -5.77
CA PHE A 15 -4.43 -15.85 -6.13
C PHE A 15 -3.23 -16.35 -5.32
N GLY A 16 -3.44 -17.18 -4.30
CA GLY A 16 -2.37 -17.83 -3.54
C GLY A 16 -1.46 -16.84 -2.83
N VAL A 17 -2.00 -15.71 -2.35
CA VAL A 17 -1.17 -14.69 -1.70
C VAL A 17 -0.62 -15.18 -0.35
N ASP A 18 0.65 -14.89 -0.06
CA ASP A 18 1.29 -15.26 1.21
C ASP A 18 0.70 -14.49 2.41
N SER A 19 0.18 -13.28 2.16
CA SER A 19 -0.38 -12.42 3.19
C SER A 19 -1.42 -11.46 2.60
N PHE A 20 -2.47 -11.20 3.37
CA PHE A 20 -3.53 -10.27 3.00
C PHE A 20 -3.70 -9.21 4.08
N LEU A 21 -3.58 -7.96 3.68
CA LEU A 21 -3.65 -6.80 4.56
C LEU A 21 -4.91 -5.97 4.28
N ILE A 22 -5.62 -5.57 5.34
CA ILE A 22 -6.74 -4.63 5.26
C ILE A 22 -6.23 -3.21 5.52
N SER A 23 -6.32 -2.31 4.54
CA SER A 23 -5.73 -0.97 4.64
C SER A 23 -6.38 -0.07 5.69
N CYS A 24 -7.61 -0.39 6.10
CA CYS A 24 -8.34 0.33 7.16
C CYS A 24 -8.05 -0.23 8.57
N ASP A 25 -7.34 -1.36 8.67
CA ASP A 25 -6.94 -1.95 9.95
C ASP A 25 -5.59 -1.37 10.37
N LEU A 26 -5.63 -0.51 11.38
CA LEU A 26 -4.45 0.19 11.88
C LEU A 26 -3.42 -0.79 12.48
N GLU A 27 -3.85 -1.87 13.13
CA GLU A 27 -2.92 -2.81 13.76
C GLU A 27 -2.13 -3.57 12.69
N GLN A 28 -2.81 -4.04 11.63
CA GLN A 28 -2.14 -4.70 10.51
C GLN A 28 -1.19 -3.75 9.76
N MET A 29 -1.61 -2.50 9.56
CA MET A 29 -0.77 -1.48 8.93
C MET A 29 0.49 -1.18 9.75
N GLN A 30 0.37 -1.07 11.07
CA GLN A 30 1.52 -0.83 11.94
C GLN A 30 2.48 -2.04 11.96
N ALA A 31 1.95 -3.26 12.03
CA ALA A 31 2.76 -4.48 12.04
C ALA A 31 3.57 -4.69 10.74
N THR A 32 3.13 -4.08 9.64
CA THR A 32 3.72 -4.26 8.29
C THR A 32 4.61 -3.08 7.90
N LYS A 33 4.85 -2.12 8.80
CA LYS A 33 5.74 -0.98 8.53
C LYS A 33 7.15 -1.40 8.14
N SER A 34 7.66 -0.79 7.07
CA SER A 34 9.01 -1.00 6.57
C SER A 34 9.36 -2.48 6.32
N THR A 35 8.40 -3.28 5.86
CA THR A 35 8.59 -4.71 5.57
C THR A 35 8.62 -5.04 4.08
N LEU A 36 8.07 -4.17 3.24
CA LEU A 36 7.93 -4.41 1.80
C LEU A 36 9.08 -3.80 1.01
N ASP A 37 9.65 -4.55 0.07
CA ASP A 37 10.67 -4.04 -0.86
C ASP A 37 10.05 -3.26 -2.04
N GLY A 38 8.77 -3.50 -2.32
CA GLY A 38 8.06 -2.78 -3.37
C GLY A 38 6.55 -2.94 -3.28
N ILE A 39 5.84 -1.98 -3.85
CA ILE A 39 4.39 -1.93 -3.99
C ILE A 39 4.05 -1.59 -5.44
N ILE A 40 3.14 -2.36 -6.02
CA ILE A 40 2.50 -2.03 -7.30
C ILE A 40 1.10 -1.53 -6.97
N ASP A 41 0.86 -0.26 -7.22
CA ASP A 41 -0.42 0.39 -6.95
C ASP A 41 -1.26 0.48 -8.22
N THR A 42 -2.37 -0.26 -8.22
CA THR A 42 -3.30 -0.37 -9.35
C THR A 42 -4.61 0.38 -9.09
N VAL A 43 -4.70 1.21 -8.05
CA VAL A 43 -5.93 1.90 -7.69
C VAL A 43 -6.10 3.15 -8.56
N SER A 44 -7.12 3.14 -9.42
CA SER A 44 -7.42 4.30 -10.29
C SER A 44 -8.16 5.44 -9.58
N ALA A 45 -8.66 5.21 -8.37
CA ALA A 45 -9.28 6.26 -7.55
C ALA A 45 -8.21 7.04 -6.78
N VAL A 46 -8.53 8.30 -6.46
CA VAL A 46 -7.68 9.12 -5.58
C VAL A 46 -7.64 8.47 -4.19
N HIS A 47 -6.44 8.21 -3.70
CA HIS A 47 -6.22 7.60 -2.39
C HIS A 47 -4.88 8.07 -1.79
N PRO A 48 -4.72 8.01 -0.46
CA PRO A 48 -3.51 8.52 0.19
C PRO A 48 -2.31 7.58 -0.04
N LEU A 49 -1.18 8.15 -0.45
CA LEU A 49 0.05 7.40 -0.72
C LEU A 49 0.93 7.20 0.53
N MET A 50 0.83 8.09 1.52
CA MET A 50 1.65 8.00 2.74
C MET A 50 1.52 6.68 3.49
N PRO A 51 0.31 6.10 3.67
CA PRO A 51 0.18 4.78 4.27
C PRO A 51 0.95 3.70 3.51
N LEU A 52 0.95 3.73 2.17
CA LEU A 52 1.69 2.78 1.33
C LEU A 52 3.20 2.95 1.49
N LEU A 53 3.68 4.19 1.47
CA LEU A 53 5.09 4.50 1.63
C LEU A 53 5.63 4.03 2.99
N SER A 54 4.84 4.14 4.06
CA SER A 54 5.24 3.66 5.39
C SER A 54 5.45 2.14 5.47
N LEU A 55 4.86 1.36 4.54
CA LEU A 55 5.07 -0.08 4.47
C LEU A 55 6.38 -0.44 3.77
N LEU A 56 6.96 0.48 3.00
CA LEU A 56 8.19 0.24 2.25
C LEU A 56 9.41 0.32 3.17
N LYS A 57 10.36 -0.59 2.95
CA LYS A 57 11.73 -0.48 3.47
C LYS A 57 12.42 0.76 2.89
N THR A 58 13.52 1.17 3.53
CA THR A 58 14.45 2.12 2.90
C THR A 58 14.87 1.62 1.52
N ASN A 59 14.82 2.48 0.51
CA ASN A 59 15.01 2.16 -0.92
C ASN A 59 13.94 1.25 -1.55
N GLY A 60 12.81 1.03 -0.88
CA GLY A 60 11.66 0.35 -1.46
C GLY A 60 11.04 1.15 -2.60
N LYS A 61 10.32 0.46 -3.49
CA LYS A 61 9.78 1.06 -4.72
C LYS A 61 8.26 1.10 -4.72
N LEU A 62 7.68 2.27 -4.93
CA LEU A 62 6.26 2.42 -5.27
C LEU A 62 6.13 2.59 -6.78
N VAL A 63 5.44 1.65 -7.44
CA VAL A 63 5.14 1.70 -8.88
C VAL A 63 3.67 2.00 -9.06
N LEU A 64 3.37 3.20 -9.55
CA LEU A 64 1.99 3.64 -9.80
C LEU A 64 1.55 3.22 -11.20
N LEU A 65 0.53 2.36 -11.25
CA LEU A 65 -0.16 1.94 -12.49
C LEU A 65 -1.57 2.51 -12.57
N GLY A 66 -2.17 2.89 -11.43
CA GLY A 66 -3.43 3.62 -11.39
C GLY A 66 -3.30 4.99 -12.06
N LEU A 67 -4.33 5.39 -12.79
CA LEU A 67 -4.41 6.69 -13.46
C LEU A 67 -5.52 7.53 -12.81
N PRO A 68 -5.28 8.15 -11.64
CA PRO A 68 -6.27 8.99 -11.00
C PRO A 68 -6.47 10.29 -11.78
N GLU A 69 -7.73 10.77 -11.83
CA GLU A 69 -8.09 12.00 -12.53
C GLU A 69 -7.55 13.27 -11.85
N LYS A 70 -7.21 13.19 -10.56
CA LYS A 70 -6.64 14.29 -9.77
C LYS A 70 -5.14 14.10 -9.56
N PRO A 71 -4.38 15.20 -9.42
CA PRO A 71 -2.98 15.12 -9.03
C PRO A 71 -2.78 14.35 -7.73
N LEU A 72 -1.65 13.66 -7.64
CA LEU A 72 -1.25 12.94 -6.44
C LEU A 72 -0.87 13.94 -5.33
N ASP A 73 -1.33 13.68 -4.12
CA ASP A 73 -0.90 14.41 -2.93
C ASP A 73 0.25 13.65 -2.26
N LEU A 74 1.45 14.21 -2.35
CA LEU A 74 2.69 13.60 -1.89
C LEU A 74 3.53 14.62 -1.13
N SER A 75 3.66 14.43 0.18
CA SER A 75 4.61 15.19 0.99
C SER A 75 6.04 14.68 0.77
N ALA A 76 6.96 15.60 0.48
CA ALA A 76 8.38 15.26 0.29
C ALA A 76 9.11 14.97 1.61
N PHE A 77 8.63 15.52 2.73
CA PHE A 77 9.35 15.44 4.01
C PHE A 77 9.51 14.00 4.54
N PRO A 78 8.46 13.14 4.56
CA PRO A 78 8.60 11.74 4.97
C PRO A 78 9.60 10.95 4.09
N LEU A 79 9.63 11.25 2.79
CA LEU A 79 10.55 10.60 1.85
C LEU A 79 12.02 10.90 2.15
N ILE A 80 12.31 12.13 2.58
CA ILE A 80 13.67 12.57 2.92
C ILE A 80 14.11 11.96 4.26
N MET A 81 13.19 11.90 5.24
CA MET A 81 13.50 11.37 6.57
C MET A 81 13.55 9.83 6.62
N GLY A 82 13.04 9.14 5.59
CA GLY A 82 12.99 7.68 5.56
C GLY A 82 12.05 7.10 6.63
N MET A 83 10.98 7.82 6.96
CA MET A 83 9.99 7.48 7.98
C MET A 83 8.61 7.18 7.39
#